data_AF-A0A0C3K9K7-F1
#
_entry.id   AF-A0A0C3K9K7-F1
#
_cell.length_a   1.000
_cell.length_b   1.000
_cell.length_c   1.000
_cell.angle_alpha   90.00
_cell.angle_beta   90.00
_cell.angle_gamma   90.00
#
_symmetry.space_group_name_H-M   'P 1'
#
loop_
_entity.id
_entity.type
_entity.pdbx_description
1 polymer ?
#
loop_
_entity_poly.entity_id
_entity_poly.type
_entity_poly.pdbx_seq_one_letter_code
_entity_poly.pdbx_strand_id
1 'polypeptide(L)'
;KKIYLFNWLSARALWISQVDLHSPSRFPSPQMWRDCLNTTNTDPLPSTQTALRKSAVRDILGEGIINLAQGLAGAPEEITWQGMQVKISSLSNPPLWFIWSLLWELYELNFCYELYALDWALIPNLWTSSDKMQLTCQTLLYSIFPGESSLMMWSESLPQDLHELGLCATDVPTALLYINKFCHLLSAWPGAPARLQYPV
;
A
#
# COMPACT_ATOMS: atom_id res chain seq x y z
N LYS A 1 4.55 19.72 -5.52
CA LYS A 1 4.25 18.47 -6.28
C LYS A 1 5.46 17.54 -6.34
N LYS A 2 6.61 17.96 -6.90
CA LYS A 2 7.85 17.17 -6.92
C LYS A 2 8.24 16.57 -5.56
N ILE A 3 8.28 17.40 -4.51
CA ILE A 3 8.68 16.98 -3.15
C ILE A 3 7.73 15.91 -2.58
N TYR A 4 6.43 16.04 -2.81
CA TYR A 4 5.45 15.04 -2.37
C TYR A 4 5.70 13.67 -3.01
N LEU A 5 5.90 13.64 -4.34
CA LEU A 5 6.18 12.40 -5.06
C LEU A 5 7.50 11.78 -4.60
N PHE A 6 8.55 12.60 -4.49
CA PHE A 6 9.84 12.15 -4.00
C PHE A 6 9.74 11.55 -2.60
N ASN A 7 9.20 12.29 -1.63
CA ASN A 7 9.09 11.84 -0.26
C ASN A 7 8.21 10.59 -0.11
N TRP A 8 7.12 10.49 -0.89
CA TRP A 8 6.31 9.27 -0.91
C TRP A 8 7.10 8.09 -1.42
N LEU A 9 7.73 8.19 -2.60
CA LEU A 9 8.50 7.08 -3.20
C LEU A 9 9.65 6.61 -2.29
N SER A 10 10.34 7.55 -1.64
CA SER A 10 11.43 7.24 -0.71
C SER A 10 10.94 6.50 0.54
N ALA A 11 9.80 6.91 1.09
CA ALA A 11 9.26 6.35 2.33
C ALA A 11 8.37 5.12 2.12
N ARG A 12 7.82 4.93 0.91
CA ARG A 12 6.78 3.96 0.56
C ARG A 12 7.11 2.54 1.04
N ALA A 13 8.26 2.00 0.65
CA ALA A 13 8.62 0.62 0.96
C ALA A 13 8.67 0.37 2.48
N LEU A 14 9.25 1.33 3.22
CA LEU A 14 9.32 1.23 4.67
C LEU A 14 7.93 1.35 5.31
N TRP A 15 7.09 2.28 4.86
CA TRP A 15 5.72 2.42 5.35
C TRP A 15 4.91 1.14 5.17
N ILE A 16 4.91 0.58 3.96
CA ILE A 16 4.18 -0.65 3.64
C ILE A 16 4.68 -1.80 4.51
N SER A 17 6.00 -1.97 4.64
CA SER A 17 6.57 -3.01 5.51
C SER A 17 6.18 -2.87 6.98
N GLN A 18 6.02 -1.63 7.48
CA GLN A 18 5.52 -1.40 8.83
C GLN A 18 4.06 -1.81 8.98
N VAL A 19 3.20 -1.45 8.01
CA VAL A 19 1.78 -1.84 8.04
C VAL A 19 1.62 -3.36 8.00
N ASP A 20 2.43 -4.05 7.20
CA ASP A 20 2.40 -5.52 7.04
C ASP A 20 2.93 -6.26 8.28
N LEU A 21 4.03 -5.81 8.88
CA LEU A 21 4.66 -6.50 10.02
C LEU A 21 4.04 -6.12 11.36
N HIS A 22 3.70 -4.84 11.53
CA HIS A 22 3.25 -4.25 12.78
C HIS A 22 2.20 -3.19 12.50
N SER A 23 0.95 -3.62 12.26
CA SER A 23 -0.16 -2.69 12.05
C SER A 23 -0.17 -1.62 13.15
N PRO A 24 0.04 -0.34 12.80
CA PRO A 24 0.26 0.68 13.81
C PRO A 24 -1.01 0.90 14.61
N SER A 25 -0.88 1.11 15.92
CA SER A 25 -2.02 1.36 16.81
C SER A 25 -2.75 2.67 16.50
N ARG A 26 -2.10 3.56 15.74
CA ARG A 26 -2.65 4.83 15.27
C ARG A 26 -2.22 5.03 13.82
N PHE A 27 -3.14 5.54 13.01
CA PHE A 27 -2.84 5.96 11.66
C PHE A 27 -2.66 7.47 11.59
N PRO A 28 -1.72 7.96 10.76
CA PRO A 28 -1.57 9.40 10.51
C PRO A 28 -2.83 9.96 9.86
N SER A 29 -3.29 11.13 10.32
CA SER A 29 -4.40 11.83 9.67
C SER A 29 -3.99 12.34 8.27
N PRO A 30 -4.96 12.66 7.38
CA PRO A 30 -4.64 13.24 6.07
C PRO A 30 -3.76 14.49 6.14
N GLN A 31 -3.92 15.31 7.19
CA GLN A 31 -3.07 16.49 7.37
C GLN A 31 -1.65 16.11 7.79
N MET A 32 -1.48 15.10 8.66
CA MET A 32 -0.18 14.58 9.07
C MET A 32 0.61 14.03 7.89
N TRP A 33 -0.05 13.30 6.98
CA TRP A 33 0.55 12.87 5.73
C TRP A 33 0.98 14.04 4.85
N ARG A 34 0.14 15.06 4.69
CA ARG A 34 0.49 16.25 3.91
C ARG A 34 1.69 16.98 4.49
N ASP A 35 1.74 17.14 5.81
CA ASP A 35 2.84 17.80 6.51
C ASP A 35 4.14 17.00 6.34
N CYS A 36 4.09 15.67 6.52
CA CYS A 36 5.23 14.77 6.30
C CYS A 36 5.74 14.85 4.85
N LEU A 37 4.87 14.64 3.87
CA LEU A 37 5.26 14.59 2.45
C LEU A 37 5.70 15.94 1.90
N ASN A 38 5.29 17.05 2.50
CA ASN A 38 5.75 18.39 2.13
C ASN A 38 6.98 18.86 2.93
N THR A 39 7.49 18.03 3.84
CA THR A 39 8.65 18.42 4.65
C THR A 39 9.90 18.48 3.78
N THR A 40 10.59 19.60 3.90
CA THR A 40 11.99 19.76 3.49
C THR A 40 12.84 19.83 4.76
N ASN A 41 14.13 19.51 4.64
CA ASN A 41 15.12 19.51 5.72
C ASN A 41 15.38 20.91 6.31
N THR A 42 14.35 21.52 6.86
CA THR A 42 14.37 22.76 7.63
C THR A 42 13.97 22.39 9.04
N ASP A 43 14.98 22.38 9.92
CA ASP A 43 14.78 22.22 11.36
C ASP A 43 13.88 23.35 11.86
N PRO A 44 12.66 23.07 12.31
CA PRO A 44 11.84 24.08 12.95
C PRO A 44 12.38 24.36 14.35
N LEU A 45 12.30 25.63 14.77
CA LEU A 45 12.57 26.01 16.15
C LEU A 45 11.67 25.18 17.11
N PRO A 46 12.21 24.61 18.21
CA PRO A 46 11.53 23.59 19.02
C PRO A 46 10.22 24.03 19.69
N SER A 47 9.92 25.33 19.75
CA SER A 47 8.75 25.89 20.46
C SER A 47 7.53 26.18 19.57
N THR A 48 7.57 25.84 18.28
CA THR A 48 6.48 26.13 17.36
C THR A 48 5.43 25.03 17.32
N GLN A 49 4.16 25.37 17.05
CA GLN A 49 3.09 24.38 16.81
C GLN A 49 3.48 23.38 15.70
N THR A 50 4.32 23.80 14.76
CA THR A 50 4.92 22.96 13.72
C THR A 50 5.85 21.88 14.29
N ALA A 51 6.67 22.19 15.30
CA ALA A 51 7.54 21.21 15.96
C ALA A 51 6.74 20.15 16.71
N LEU A 52 5.67 20.55 17.43
CA LEU A 52 4.77 19.62 18.10
C LEU A 52 4.05 18.69 17.11
N ARG A 53 3.60 19.21 15.97
CA ARG A 53 3.00 18.40 14.89
C ARG A 53 4.03 17.44 14.29
N LYS A 54 5.25 17.89 14.00
CA LYS A 54 6.32 17.00 13.51
C LYS A 54 6.65 15.89 14.50
N SER A 55 6.67 16.18 15.81
CA SER A 55 6.84 15.16 16.85
C SER A 55 5.71 14.13 16.81
N ALA A 56 4.45 14.56 16.78
CA ALA A 56 3.32 13.64 16.71
C ALA A 56 3.31 12.80 15.43
N VAL A 57 3.77 13.36 14.31
CA VAL A 57 3.93 12.63 13.03
C VAL A 57 5.05 11.59 13.16
N ARG A 58 6.18 11.94 13.78
CA ARG A 58 7.29 11.04 14.05
C ARG A 58 6.92 9.90 15.00
N ASP A 59 6.09 10.15 16.01
CA ASP A 59 5.61 9.13 16.93
C ASP A 59 4.73 8.07 16.24
N ILE A 60 4.01 8.46 15.18
CA ILE A 60 3.14 7.55 14.43
C ILE A 60 3.87 6.86 13.28
N LEU A 61 4.63 7.60 12.47
CA LEU A 61 5.32 7.07 11.28
C LEU A 61 6.68 6.45 11.61
N GLY A 62 7.25 6.76 12.77
CA GLY A 62 8.59 6.34 13.16
C GLY A 62 9.70 7.13 12.47
N GLU A 63 10.87 7.13 13.10
CA GLU A 63 12.04 7.91 12.68
C GLU A 63 12.52 7.57 11.26
N GLY A 64 12.47 6.28 10.89
CA GLY A 64 12.96 5.83 9.58
C GLY A 64 12.18 6.44 8.41
N ILE A 65 10.85 6.52 8.52
CA ILE A 65 10.00 7.11 7.47
C ILE A 65 10.26 8.60 7.35
N ILE A 66 10.38 9.30 8.49
CA ILE A 66 10.68 10.73 8.51
C ILE A 66 12.05 11.01 7.88
N ASN A 67 13.04 10.16 8.15
CA ASN A 67 14.39 10.31 7.58
C ASN A 67 14.43 10.07 6.07
N LEU A 68 13.61 9.17 5.55
CA LEU A 68 13.48 8.95 4.10
C LEU A 68 12.69 10.10 3.42
N ALA A 69 11.81 10.79 4.16
CA ALA A 69 10.96 11.87 3.66
C ALA A 69 11.53 13.29 3.95
N GLN A 70 12.85 13.49 3.91
CA GLN A 70 13.49 14.79 4.22
C GLN A 70 13.59 15.77 3.03
N GLY A 71 12.94 15.45 1.90
CA GLY A 71 12.99 16.27 0.69
C GLY A 71 14.27 16.05 -0.14
N LEU A 72 14.52 16.96 -1.07
CA LEU A 72 15.47 16.74 -2.18
C LEU A 72 16.95 16.97 -1.81
N ALA A 73 17.25 17.43 -0.60
CA ALA A 73 18.62 17.76 -0.19
C ALA A 73 19.43 16.47 0.04
N GLY A 74 20.48 16.26 -0.76
CA GLY A 74 21.27 15.01 -0.71
C GLY A 74 20.55 13.79 -1.31
N ALA A 75 19.44 14.01 -2.01
CA ALA A 75 18.72 12.94 -2.69
C ALA A 75 19.57 12.35 -3.84
N PRO A 76 19.49 11.02 -4.08
CA PRO A 76 20.19 10.38 -5.20
C PRO A 76 19.67 10.91 -6.55
N GLU A 77 20.38 10.74 -7.66
CA GLU A 77 19.84 11.17 -8.97
C GLU A 77 18.60 10.37 -9.40
N GLU A 78 18.50 9.13 -8.92
CA GLU A 78 17.47 8.16 -9.27
C GLU A 78 16.97 7.39 -8.04
N ILE A 79 15.71 6.96 -8.08
CA ILE A 79 15.08 6.12 -7.06
C ILE A 79 14.49 4.89 -7.75
N THR A 80 14.64 3.73 -7.13
CA THR A 80 13.99 2.50 -7.59
C THR A 80 12.56 2.44 -7.06
N TRP A 81 11.59 2.25 -7.96
CA TRP A 81 10.19 2.01 -7.63
C TRP A 81 9.65 0.86 -8.49
N GLN A 82 9.16 -0.21 -7.87
CA GLN A 82 8.63 -1.40 -8.56
C GLN A 82 9.59 -1.94 -9.64
N GLY A 83 10.90 -2.00 -9.33
CA GLY A 83 11.95 -2.42 -10.27
C GLY A 83 12.32 -1.38 -11.34
N MET A 84 11.64 -0.23 -11.39
CA MET A 84 11.91 0.85 -12.34
C MET A 84 12.80 1.94 -11.73
N GLN A 85 13.78 2.42 -12.50
CA GLN A 85 14.58 3.59 -12.12
C GLN A 85 13.87 4.89 -12.50
N VAL A 86 13.57 5.71 -11.50
CA VAL A 86 12.88 6.99 -11.64
C VAL A 86 13.85 8.13 -11.38
N LYS A 87 14.15 8.91 -12.41
CA LYS A 87 14.99 10.12 -12.29
C LYS A 87 14.28 11.19 -11.46
N ILE A 88 14.95 11.74 -10.46
CA ILE A 88 14.35 12.79 -9.62
C ILE A 88 14.00 14.05 -10.43
N SER A 89 14.77 14.35 -11.48
CA SER A 89 14.48 15.49 -12.36
C SER A 89 13.12 15.38 -13.04
N SER A 90 12.69 14.16 -13.42
CA SER A 90 11.41 13.92 -14.11
C SER A 90 10.20 14.15 -13.20
N LEU A 91 10.34 14.01 -11.88
CA LEU A 91 9.26 14.25 -10.91
C LEU A 91 8.74 15.70 -10.89
N SER A 92 9.48 16.64 -11.50
CA SER A 92 9.02 18.03 -11.66
C SER A 92 7.87 18.13 -12.68
N ASN A 93 7.91 17.28 -13.71
CA ASN A 93 6.90 17.15 -14.73
C ASN A 93 6.78 15.66 -15.12
N PRO A 94 6.19 14.84 -14.24
CA PRO A 94 6.19 13.40 -14.42
C PRO A 94 5.36 13.01 -15.65
N PRO A 95 5.78 11.97 -16.39
CA PRO A 95 4.96 11.44 -17.48
C PRO A 95 3.57 11.05 -16.98
N LEU A 96 2.55 11.18 -17.84
CA LEU A 96 1.18 10.84 -17.47
C LEU A 96 1.03 9.38 -17.04
N TRP A 97 1.65 8.46 -17.78
CA TRP A 97 1.64 7.03 -17.45
C TRP A 97 2.20 6.76 -16.05
N PHE A 98 3.24 7.48 -15.62
CA PHE A 98 3.83 7.32 -14.29
C PHE A 98 2.86 7.72 -13.18
N ILE A 99 2.15 8.84 -13.37
CA ILE A 99 1.11 9.27 -12.44
C ILE A 99 -0.04 8.26 -12.38
N TRP A 100 -0.44 7.70 -13.52
CA TRP A 100 -1.48 6.66 -13.54
C TRP A 100 -1.03 5.39 -12.83
N SER A 101 0.19 4.91 -13.05
CA SER A 101 0.74 3.76 -12.34
C SER A 101 0.81 4.00 -10.82
N LEU A 102 1.21 5.21 -10.39
CA LEU A 102 1.25 5.56 -8.98
C LEU A 102 -0.14 5.60 -8.34
N LEU A 103 -1.12 6.20 -9.04
CA LEU A 103 -2.50 6.25 -8.56
C LEU A 103 -3.10 4.84 -8.51
N TRP A 104 -2.90 4.05 -9.55
CA TRP A 104 -3.36 2.67 -9.60
C TRP A 104 -2.83 1.87 -8.40
N GLU A 105 -1.53 1.94 -8.14
CA GLU A 105 -0.91 1.30 -6.99
C GLU A 105 -1.52 1.76 -5.66
N LEU A 106 -1.75 3.06 -5.48
CA LEU A 106 -2.38 3.60 -4.27
C LEU A 106 -3.81 3.07 -4.08
N TYR A 107 -4.59 2.94 -5.16
CA TYR A 107 -5.92 2.36 -5.10
C TYR A 107 -5.88 0.85 -4.80
N GLU A 108 -4.94 0.13 -5.42
CA GLU A 108 -4.74 -1.31 -5.19
C GLU A 108 -4.35 -1.57 -3.73
N LEU A 109 -3.37 -0.80 -3.20
CA LEU A 109 -2.97 -0.77 -1.80
C LEU A 109 -4.16 -0.53 -0.87
N ASN A 110 -4.93 0.53 -1.16
CA ASN A 110 -6.07 0.90 -0.33
C ASN A 110 -7.12 -0.20 -0.28
N PHE A 111 -7.49 -0.75 -1.45
CA PHE A 111 -8.48 -1.81 -1.54
C PHE A 111 -8.03 -3.08 -0.79
N CYS A 112 -6.76 -3.48 -0.96
CA CYS A 112 -6.21 -4.63 -0.27
C CYS A 112 -6.24 -4.48 1.27
N TYR A 113 -5.79 -3.34 1.80
CA TYR A 113 -5.80 -3.12 3.25
C TYR A 113 -7.20 -2.91 3.82
N GLU A 114 -8.12 -2.30 3.08
CA GLU A 114 -9.54 -2.22 3.47
C GLU A 114 -10.16 -3.62 3.51
N LEU A 115 -9.89 -4.46 2.51
CA LEU A 115 -10.37 -5.84 2.47
C LEU A 115 -9.78 -6.67 3.62
N TYR A 116 -8.49 -6.50 3.92
CA TYR A 116 -7.82 -7.14 5.06
C TYR A 116 -8.47 -6.74 6.39
N ALA A 117 -8.66 -5.44 6.62
CA ALA A 117 -9.29 -4.95 7.85
C ALA A 117 -10.74 -5.45 7.98
N LEU A 118 -11.48 -5.51 6.86
CA LEU A 118 -12.84 -6.01 6.83
C LEU A 118 -12.92 -7.52 7.10
N ASP A 119 -12.06 -8.32 6.46
CA ASP A 119 -11.97 -9.75 6.69
C ASP A 119 -11.63 -10.05 8.16
N TRP A 120 -10.63 -9.35 8.70
CA TRP A 120 -10.24 -9.46 10.10
C TRP A 120 -11.39 -9.11 11.07
N ALA A 121 -12.16 -8.05 10.77
CA ALA A 121 -13.28 -7.63 11.59
C ALA A 121 -14.47 -8.61 11.55
N LEU A 122 -14.71 -9.27 10.42
CA LEU A 122 -15.83 -10.21 10.24
C LEU A 122 -15.53 -11.60 10.79
N ILE A 123 -14.28 -12.07 10.67
CA ILE A 123 -13.87 -13.41 11.11
C ILE A 123 -12.62 -13.37 12.01
N PRO A 124 -12.62 -12.60 13.12
CA PRO A 124 -11.43 -12.40 13.95
C PRO A 124 -10.88 -13.71 14.51
N ASN A 125 -11.76 -14.67 14.81
CA ASN A 125 -11.38 -15.98 15.32
C ASN A 125 -10.46 -16.76 14.36
N LEU A 126 -10.64 -16.61 13.05
CA LEU A 126 -9.78 -17.30 12.07
C LEU A 126 -8.38 -16.68 12.06
N TRP A 127 -8.29 -15.35 12.21
CA TRP A 127 -7.04 -14.62 12.30
C TRP A 127 -6.27 -14.85 13.61
N THR A 128 -6.96 -15.08 14.73
CA THR A 128 -6.31 -15.25 16.05
C THR A 128 -6.20 -16.70 16.52
N SER A 129 -6.73 -17.67 15.79
CA SER A 129 -6.81 -19.08 16.24
C SER A 129 -5.46 -19.79 16.24
N SER A 130 -4.66 -19.62 15.19
CA SER A 130 -3.33 -20.21 15.03
C SER A 130 -2.59 -19.59 13.86
N ASP A 131 -1.25 -19.62 13.90
CA ASP A 131 -0.39 -19.13 12.81
C ASP A 131 -0.75 -19.77 11.45
N LYS A 132 -1.13 -21.05 11.45
CA LYS A 132 -1.55 -21.77 10.24
C LYS A 132 -2.84 -21.21 9.64
N MET A 133 -3.83 -20.90 10.48
CA MET A 133 -5.11 -20.36 10.03
C MET A 133 -4.96 -18.90 9.58
N GLN A 134 -4.17 -18.12 10.31
CA GLN A 134 -3.78 -16.77 9.90
C GLN A 134 -3.11 -16.79 8.52
N LEU A 135 -2.10 -17.65 8.31
CA LEU A 135 -1.43 -17.79 7.02
C LEU A 135 -2.39 -18.22 5.90
N THR A 136 -3.37 -19.07 6.21
CA THR A 136 -4.38 -19.51 5.23
C THR A 136 -5.29 -18.35 4.81
N CYS A 137 -5.78 -17.55 5.77
CA CYS A 137 -6.61 -16.37 5.47
C CYS A 137 -5.81 -15.35 4.67
N GLN A 138 -4.57 -15.08 5.09
CA GLN A 138 -3.65 -14.18 4.41
C GLN A 138 -3.36 -14.63 2.97
N THR A 139 -3.07 -15.92 2.77
CA THR A 139 -2.84 -16.48 1.42
C THR A 139 -4.08 -16.36 0.54
N LEU A 140 -5.26 -16.63 1.08
CA LEU A 140 -6.52 -16.52 0.34
C LEU A 140 -6.80 -15.07 -0.05
N LEU A 141 -6.62 -14.12 0.87
CA LEU A 141 -6.78 -12.69 0.63
C LEU A 141 -5.86 -12.20 -0.48
N TYR A 142 -4.56 -12.49 -0.37
CA TYR A 142 -3.59 -12.02 -1.36
C TYR A 142 -3.72 -12.72 -2.70
N SER A 143 -4.31 -13.92 -2.76
CA SER A 143 -4.53 -14.61 -4.03
C SER A 143 -5.48 -13.87 -4.99
N ILE A 144 -6.32 -12.97 -4.48
CA ILE A 144 -7.28 -12.14 -5.26
C ILE A 144 -6.56 -11.10 -6.11
N PHE A 145 -5.33 -10.77 -5.75
CA PHE A 145 -4.54 -9.77 -6.42
C PHE A 145 -3.54 -10.42 -7.38
N PRO A 146 -3.17 -9.74 -8.47
CA PRO A 146 -2.13 -10.21 -9.36
C PRO A 146 -0.76 -10.17 -8.66
N GLY A 147 0.01 -11.25 -8.79
CA GLY A 147 1.39 -11.34 -8.29
C GLY A 147 1.77 -12.77 -7.87
N GLU A 148 3.06 -13.06 -7.86
CA GLU A 148 3.60 -14.38 -7.48
C GLU A 148 3.85 -14.50 -5.97
N SER A 149 4.06 -13.37 -5.29
CA SER A 149 4.39 -13.25 -3.88
C SER A 149 3.20 -12.73 -3.11
N SER A 150 2.48 -13.65 -2.47
CA SER A 150 1.37 -13.34 -1.56
C SER A 150 1.76 -12.45 -0.37
N LEU A 151 3.05 -12.18 -0.11
CA LEU A 151 3.51 -11.40 1.03
C LEU A 151 4.29 -10.13 0.66
N MET A 152 4.62 -9.94 -0.62
CA MET A 152 5.36 -8.75 -1.09
C MET A 152 4.84 -8.23 -2.42
N MET A 153 3.51 -8.23 -2.59
CA MET A 153 2.85 -7.69 -3.78
C MET A 153 3.31 -6.26 -4.15
N TRP A 154 3.77 -5.49 -3.17
CA TRP A 154 4.23 -4.11 -3.30
C TRP A 154 5.67 -3.93 -3.78
N SER A 155 6.43 -5.01 -3.94
CA SER A 155 7.80 -5.01 -4.46
C SER A 155 7.90 -5.60 -5.88
N GLU A 156 6.82 -6.20 -6.37
CA GLU A 156 6.75 -6.78 -7.70
C GLU A 156 6.68 -5.72 -8.79
N SER A 157 7.32 -5.98 -9.92
CA SER A 157 7.24 -5.08 -11.07
C SER A 157 5.78 -4.79 -11.43
N LEU A 158 5.47 -3.53 -11.68
CA LEU A 158 4.16 -3.14 -12.20
C LEU A 158 3.82 -4.02 -13.41
N PRO A 159 2.60 -4.57 -13.49
CA PRO A 159 2.16 -5.28 -14.68
C PRO A 159 2.37 -4.38 -15.89
N GLN A 160 3.08 -4.88 -16.91
CA GLN A 160 3.32 -4.11 -18.13
C GLN A 160 1.99 -3.74 -18.80
N ASP A 161 0.99 -4.61 -18.66
CA ASP A 161 -0.39 -4.39 -19.08
C ASP A 161 -1.35 -4.54 -17.89
N LEU A 162 -1.65 -3.42 -17.23
CA LEU A 162 -2.59 -3.33 -16.10
C LEU A 162 -4.00 -3.86 -16.41
N HIS A 163 -4.33 -4.06 -17.68
CA HIS A 163 -5.63 -4.55 -18.16
C HIS A 163 -5.68 -6.07 -18.41
N GLU A 164 -4.57 -6.78 -18.22
CA GLU A 164 -4.47 -8.21 -18.53
C GLU A 164 -4.63 -9.11 -17.29
N LEU A 165 -4.60 -8.56 -16.07
CA LEU A 165 -4.61 -9.34 -14.84
C LEU A 165 -5.54 -8.76 -13.77
N GLY A 166 -5.84 -9.58 -12.76
CA GLY A 166 -6.66 -9.20 -11.61
C GLY A 166 -8.16 -9.18 -11.87
N LEU A 167 -8.91 -8.60 -10.93
CA LEU A 167 -10.37 -8.46 -11.02
C LEU A 167 -10.84 -7.57 -12.18
N CYS A 168 -9.94 -6.72 -12.69
CA CYS A 168 -10.20 -5.79 -13.78
C CYS A 168 -9.65 -6.28 -15.12
N ALA A 169 -9.24 -7.56 -15.23
CA ALA A 169 -8.77 -8.14 -16.48
C ALA A 169 -9.83 -8.02 -17.58
N THR A 170 -9.39 -7.68 -18.78
CA THR A 170 -10.26 -7.53 -19.95
C THR A 170 -10.70 -8.85 -20.55
N ASP A 171 -9.92 -9.91 -20.34
CA ASP A 171 -10.28 -11.25 -20.75
C ASP A 171 -11.09 -11.96 -19.64
N VAL A 172 -12.18 -12.59 -20.07
CA VAL A 172 -13.13 -13.24 -19.15
C VAL A 172 -12.48 -14.40 -18.38
N PRO A 173 -11.70 -15.32 -18.99
CA PRO A 173 -11.08 -16.42 -18.25
C PRO A 173 -10.17 -15.98 -17.10
N THR A 174 -9.33 -14.97 -17.32
CA THR A 174 -8.42 -14.41 -16.31
C THR A 174 -9.20 -13.68 -15.24
N ALA A 175 -10.16 -12.82 -15.61
CA ALA A 175 -11.01 -12.12 -14.64
C ALA A 175 -11.76 -13.13 -13.74
N LEU A 176 -12.31 -14.20 -14.33
CA LEU A 176 -13.00 -15.27 -13.60
C LEU A 176 -12.12 -15.96 -12.58
N LEU A 177 -10.82 -16.15 -12.86
CA LEU A 177 -9.89 -16.73 -11.90
C LEU A 177 -9.83 -15.90 -10.61
N TYR A 178 -9.69 -14.58 -10.72
CA TYR A 178 -9.63 -13.68 -9.57
C TYR A 178 -10.98 -13.48 -8.91
N ILE A 179 -12.07 -13.41 -9.68
CA ILE A 179 -13.44 -13.37 -9.17
C ILE A 179 -13.73 -14.60 -8.33
N ASN A 180 -13.35 -15.80 -8.79
CA ASN A 180 -13.58 -17.03 -8.04
C ASN A 180 -12.79 -17.06 -6.73
N LYS A 181 -11.56 -16.57 -6.71
CA LYS A 181 -10.79 -16.39 -5.46
C LYS A 181 -11.44 -15.38 -4.52
N PHE A 182 -11.97 -14.29 -5.06
CA PHE A 182 -12.69 -13.28 -4.28
C PHE A 182 -13.99 -13.85 -3.69
N CYS A 183 -14.79 -14.55 -4.49
CA CYS A 183 -15.98 -15.26 -4.01
C CYS A 183 -15.63 -16.29 -2.92
N HIS A 184 -14.53 -17.01 -3.07
CA HIS A 184 -14.06 -17.96 -2.08
C HIS A 184 -13.72 -17.27 -0.74
N LEU A 185 -13.01 -16.13 -0.75
CA LEU A 185 -12.80 -15.33 0.46
C LEU A 185 -14.12 -14.93 1.11
N LEU A 186 -15.03 -14.33 0.31
CA LEU A 186 -16.33 -13.85 0.81
C LEU A 186 -17.22 -14.98 1.33
N SER A 187 -17.08 -16.20 0.81
CA SER A 187 -17.88 -17.36 1.23
C SER A 187 -17.62 -17.78 2.68
N ALA A 188 -16.46 -17.42 3.24
CA ALA A 188 -16.12 -17.66 4.63
C ALA A 188 -16.78 -16.66 5.60
N TRP A 189 -17.35 -15.56 5.09
CA TRP A 189 -17.92 -14.51 5.92
C TRP A 189 -19.27 -14.90 6.53
N PRO A 190 -19.59 -14.42 7.75
CA PRO A 190 -20.89 -14.68 8.36
C PRO A 190 -22.05 -14.17 7.49
N GLY A 191 -23.01 -15.05 7.20
CA GLY A 191 -24.19 -14.70 6.38
C GLY A 191 -23.92 -14.62 4.87
N ALA A 192 -22.75 -15.09 4.39
CA ALA A 192 -22.46 -15.15 2.98
C ALA A 192 -23.51 -16.00 2.21
N PRO A 193 -24.04 -15.52 1.08
CA PRO A 193 -24.95 -16.30 0.26
C PRO A 193 -24.33 -17.61 -0.23
N ALA A 194 -25.07 -18.72 -0.16
CA ALA A 194 -24.59 -20.04 -0.57
C ALA A 194 -24.05 -20.08 -2.02
N ARG A 195 -24.55 -19.20 -2.91
CA ARG A 195 -24.06 -19.08 -4.29
C ARG A 195 -22.58 -18.72 -4.40
N LEU A 196 -21.98 -18.09 -3.37
CA LEU A 196 -20.56 -17.73 -3.37
C LEU A 196 -19.63 -18.93 -3.12
N GLN A 197 -20.18 -20.07 -2.67
CA GLN A 197 -19.42 -21.31 -2.46
C GLN A 197 -19.12 -22.06 -3.76
N TYR A 198 -19.78 -21.68 -4.86
CA TYR A 198 -19.61 -22.30 -6.15
C TYR A 198 -18.84 -21.34 -7.07
N PRO A 199 -17.80 -21.81 -7.78
CA PRO A 199 -17.12 -20.98 -8.77
C PRO A 199 -18.09 -20.59 -9.89
N VAL A 200 -17.95 -19.35 -10.35
CA VAL A 200 -18.65 -18.76 -11.50
C VAL A 200 -18.13 -19.37 -12.79
#